data_AF-A0A3B0V469-F1
#
_entry.id   AF-A0A3B0V469-F1
#
_cell.length_a   1.000
_cell.length_b   1.000
_cell.length_c   1.000
_cell.angle_alpha   90.00
_cell.angle_beta   90.00
_cell.angle_gamma   90.00
#
_symmetry.space_group_name_H-M   'P 1'
#
loop_
_entity.id
_entity.type
_entity.pdbx_description
1 polymer ?
#
loop_
_entity_poly.entity_id
_entity_poly.type
_entity_poly.pdbx_seq_one_letter_code
_entity_poly.pdbx_strand_id
1 'polypeptide(L)'
;MIRDNKVIAISYVPEATPCTGGGYSIVHDMNACTGGRMNEPTIDINDDGVIDSKDLIQITVPDYDHPGQTKTISVAPTGKKYSGRLQPPAILRKNPREIKYFSSSAGTIKTMSEKAEQRGMYYWKDDRN
;
A
#
# COMPACT_ATOMS: atom_id res chain seq x y z
N MET A 1 -5.03 -8.87 4.58
CA MET A 1 -6.03 -8.16 5.42
C MET A 1 -6.84 -7.24 4.52
N ILE A 2 -8.13 -7.05 4.77
CA ILE A 2 -8.96 -6.07 4.03
C ILE A 2 -9.36 -4.95 4.98
N ARG A 3 -9.21 -3.69 4.54
CA ARG A 3 -9.61 -2.48 5.27
C ARG A 3 -9.99 -1.39 4.28
N ASP A 4 -11.09 -0.68 4.53
CA ASP A 4 -11.51 0.48 3.71
C ASP A 4 -11.51 0.19 2.19
N ASN A 5 -12.15 -0.92 1.81
CA ASN A 5 -12.22 -1.43 0.43
C ASN A 5 -10.86 -1.71 -0.25
N LYS A 6 -9.79 -1.82 0.54
CA LYS A 6 -8.43 -2.12 0.10
C LYS A 6 -7.96 -3.45 0.67
N VAL A 7 -7.38 -4.31 -0.16
CA VAL A 7 -6.63 -5.47 0.28
C VAL A 7 -5.18 -5.06 0.54
N ILE A 8 -4.71 -5.38 1.74
CA ILE A 8 -3.33 -5.24 2.19
C ILE A 8 -2.73 -6.64 2.22
N ALA A 9 -1.77 -6.90 1.33
CA ALA A 9 -1.09 -8.19 1.22
C ALA A 9 0.43 -8.01 1.25
N ILE A 10 1.17 -9.00 1.74
CA ILE A 10 2.63 -8.98 1.72
C ILE A 10 3.07 -10.18 0.89
N SER A 11 3.75 -9.93 -0.23
CA SER A 11 4.46 -10.98 -0.96
C SER A 11 5.93 -10.98 -0.54
N TYR A 12 6.57 -12.14 -0.57
CA TYR A 12 7.99 -12.29 -0.29
C TYR A 12 8.68 -13.00 -1.44
N VAL A 13 9.75 -12.38 -1.95
CA VAL A 13 10.63 -12.97 -2.96
C VAL A 13 11.95 -13.30 -2.26
N PRO A 14 12.25 -14.59 -2.03
CA PRO A 14 13.51 -15.00 -1.45
C PRO A 14 14.66 -14.70 -2.43
N GLU A 15 15.86 -14.50 -1.89
CA GLU A 15 17.07 -14.52 -2.71
C GLU A 15 17.32 -15.92 -3.30
N ALA A 16 17.98 -15.96 -4.45
CA ALA A 16 18.32 -17.22 -5.12
C ALA A 16 19.32 -18.07 -4.32
N THR A 17 20.09 -17.44 -3.42
CA THR A 17 21.08 -18.13 -2.60
C THR A 17 20.44 -18.61 -1.28
N PRO A 18 20.31 -19.93 -1.05
CA PRO A 18 19.50 -20.47 0.05
C PRO A 18 20.04 -20.23 1.47
N CYS A 19 21.29 -19.77 1.61
CA CYS A 19 21.93 -19.54 2.91
C CYS A 19 21.98 -18.06 3.31
N THR A 20 21.55 -17.14 2.44
CA THR A 20 21.36 -15.74 2.84
C THR A 20 19.92 -15.61 3.36
N GLY A 21 19.74 -15.08 4.57
CA GLY A 21 18.41 -14.71 5.10
C GLY A 21 17.78 -13.50 4.37
N GLY A 22 18.21 -13.27 3.12
CA GLY A 22 17.96 -12.12 2.28
C GLY A 22 16.75 -12.29 1.36
N GLY A 23 16.61 -11.38 0.41
CA GLY A 23 15.40 -11.22 -0.39
C GLY A 23 14.63 -9.95 -0.03
N TYR A 24 13.41 -9.83 -0.55
CA TYR A 24 12.61 -8.64 -0.38
C TYR A 24 11.13 -8.97 -0.28
N SER A 25 10.41 -8.11 0.42
CA SER A 25 8.95 -8.13 0.47
C SER A 25 8.38 -6.98 -0.34
N ILE A 26 7.15 -7.16 -0.81
CA ILE A 26 6.34 -6.09 -1.38
C ILE A 26 5.07 -6.02 -0.54
N VAL A 27 4.80 -4.84 0.02
CA VAL A 27 3.51 -4.55 0.66
C VAL A 27 2.59 -4.03 -0.43
N HIS A 28 1.54 -4.79 -0.71
CA HIS A 28 0.52 -4.49 -1.72
C HIS A 28 -0.68 -3.84 -1.07
N ASP A 29 -1.19 -2.82 -1.75
CA ASP A 29 -2.35 -2.02 -1.41
C ASP A 29 -3.19 -1.90 -2.70
N MET A 30 -4.23 -2.74 -2.79
CA MET A 30 -5.02 -2.91 -4.02
C MET A 30 -6.51 -2.82 -3.72
N ASN A 31 -7.32 -2.51 -4.73
CA ASN A 31 -8.77 -2.52 -4.59
C ASN A 31 -9.24 -3.94 -4.25
N ALA A 32 -9.94 -4.10 -3.13
CA ALA A 32 -10.34 -5.42 -2.63
C ALA A 32 -11.37 -6.11 -3.54
N CYS A 33 -12.17 -5.36 -4.29
CA CYS A 33 -13.20 -5.89 -5.18
C CYS A 33 -12.64 -6.29 -6.55
N THR A 34 -11.72 -5.50 -7.11
CA THR A 34 -11.21 -5.71 -8.48
C THR A 34 -9.83 -6.35 -8.52
N GLY A 35 -9.09 -6.38 -7.40
CA GLY A 35 -7.69 -6.74 -7.35
C GLY A 35 -6.76 -5.75 -8.07
N GLY A 36 -7.31 -4.68 -8.65
CA GLY A 36 -6.57 -3.69 -9.41
C GLY A 36 -6.02 -2.55 -8.55
N ARG A 37 -5.44 -1.57 -9.22
CA ARG A 37 -4.94 -0.34 -8.60
C ARG A 37 -6.08 0.50 -8.01
N MET A 38 -5.78 1.23 -6.93
CA MET A 38 -6.63 2.30 -6.43
C MET A 38 -6.72 3.46 -7.44
N ASN A 39 -7.82 4.22 -7.42
CA ASN A 39 -7.98 5.38 -8.29
C ASN A 39 -7.12 6.56 -7.84
N GLU A 40 -6.95 6.70 -6.53
CA GLU A 40 -6.21 7.77 -5.87
C GLU A 40 -4.97 7.21 -5.15
N PRO A 41 -3.92 8.03 -4.91
CA PRO A 41 -2.78 7.61 -4.13
C PRO A 41 -3.21 7.30 -2.70
N THR A 42 -2.80 6.14 -2.19
CA THR A 42 -3.09 5.70 -0.82
C THR A 42 -1.85 5.60 0.04
N ILE A 43 -0.67 5.52 -0.57
CA ILE A 43 0.63 5.32 0.07
C ILE A 43 1.43 6.61 -0.07
N ASP A 44 2.09 7.02 1.00
CA ASP A 44 3.13 8.06 0.99
C ASP A 44 4.43 7.40 0.47
N ILE A 45 4.71 7.54 -0.83
CA ILE A 45 5.86 6.87 -1.46
C ILE A 45 7.11 7.75 -1.45
N ASN A 46 6.94 9.06 -1.37
CA ASN A 46 8.05 10.01 -1.29
C ASN A 46 8.48 10.29 0.16
N ASP A 47 7.74 9.77 1.14
CA ASP A 47 7.98 9.88 2.59
C ASP A 47 8.00 11.35 3.07
N ASP A 48 7.26 12.25 2.40
CA ASP A 48 7.18 13.68 2.75
C ASP A 48 6.14 14.00 3.83
N GLY A 49 5.40 12.98 4.28
CA GLY A 49 4.36 13.20 5.26
C GLY A 49 3.19 13.99 4.67
N VAL A 50 2.95 13.90 3.36
CA VAL A 50 1.76 14.24 2.56
C VAL A 50 1.32 13.00 1.73
N ILE A 51 0.02 12.83 1.46
CA ILE A 51 -0.44 11.82 0.48
C ILE A 51 -1.19 12.59 -0.60
N ASP A 52 -0.49 12.89 -1.69
CA ASP A 52 -0.99 13.76 -2.76
C ASP A 52 -0.55 13.29 -4.15
N SER A 53 -0.69 14.15 -5.17
CA SER A 53 -0.32 13.86 -6.55
C SER A 53 1.16 13.49 -6.75
N LYS A 54 2.04 13.86 -5.82
CA LYS A 54 3.48 13.50 -5.84
C LYS A 54 3.71 12.04 -5.44
N ASP A 55 2.69 11.37 -4.92
CA ASP A 55 2.70 9.93 -4.64
C ASP A 55 2.22 9.07 -5.80
N LEU A 56 2.01 9.68 -6.98
CA LEU A 56 1.73 8.96 -8.21
C LEU A 56 3.03 8.58 -8.92
N ILE A 57 3.00 7.44 -9.59
CA ILE A 57 4.07 7.00 -10.50
C ILE A 57 3.69 7.30 -11.94
N GLN A 58 4.65 7.76 -12.74
CA GLN A 58 4.46 7.95 -14.17
C GLN A 58 4.72 6.63 -14.91
N ILE A 59 3.77 6.23 -15.77
CA ILE A 59 3.92 5.06 -16.62
C ILE A 59 3.64 5.43 -18.08
N THR A 60 4.30 4.74 -19.00
CA THR A 60 4.09 4.87 -20.44
C THR A 60 3.12 3.79 -20.90
N VAL A 61 2.03 4.20 -21.54
CA VAL A 61 0.99 3.31 -22.07
C VAL A 61 0.77 3.56 -23.57
N PRO A 62 0.26 2.59 -24.34
CA PRO A 62 -0.16 2.83 -25.72
C PRO A 62 -1.22 3.93 -25.78
N ASP A 63 -1.12 4.83 -26.75
CA ASP A 63 -2.16 5.82 -27.03
C ASP A 63 -3.21 5.18 -27.95
N TYR A 64 -4.43 5.00 -27.44
CA TYR A 64 -5.52 4.38 -28.19
C TYR A 64 -6.15 5.35 -29.21
N ASP A 65 -6.00 6.65 -28.99
CA ASP A 65 -6.46 7.69 -29.92
C ASP A 65 -5.45 7.91 -31.06
N HIS A 66 -4.17 7.54 -30.85
CA HIS A 66 -3.09 7.64 -31.83
C HIS A 66 -2.30 6.33 -31.96
N PRO A 67 -2.78 5.36 -32.78
CA PRO A 67 -2.14 4.06 -32.93
C PRO A 67 -0.65 4.15 -33.29
N GLY A 68 0.18 3.38 -32.59
CA GLY A 68 1.64 3.38 -32.76
C GLY A 68 2.38 4.43 -31.92
N GLN A 69 1.66 5.29 -31.20
CA GLN A 69 2.24 6.22 -30.24
C GLN A 69 2.06 5.73 -28.79
N THR A 70 2.80 6.36 -27.88
CA THR A 70 2.68 6.12 -26.44
C THR A 70 2.42 7.42 -25.72
N LYS A 71 1.71 7.34 -24.60
CA LYS A 71 1.38 8.47 -23.73
C LYS A 71 1.84 8.16 -22.31
N THR A 72 2.35 9.19 -21.63
CA THR A 72 2.64 9.10 -20.19
C THR A 72 1.41 9.46 -19.38
N ILE A 73 1.06 8.60 -18.43
CA ILE A 73 -0.03 8.82 -17.47
C ILE A 73 0.50 8.69 -16.04
N SER A 74 -0.12 9.39 -15.10
CA SER A 74 0.19 9.29 -13.66
C SER A 74 -0.82 8.36 -12.99
N VAL A 75 -0.32 7.41 -12.20
CA VAL A 75 -1.13 6.35 -11.61
C VAL A 75 -0.72 6.08 -10.16
N ALA A 76 -1.66 5.67 -9.31
CA ALA A 76 -1.35 5.27 -7.95
C ALA A 76 -0.45 3.99 -7.92
N PRO A 77 0.53 3.89 -7.02
CA PRO A 77 1.28 2.66 -6.83
C PRO A 77 0.40 1.58 -6.17
N THR A 78 0.59 0.32 -6.55
CA THR A 78 -0.08 -0.83 -5.91
C THR A 78 0.77 -1.47 -4.82
N GLY A 79 2.04 -1.10 -4.68
CA GLY A 79 2.86 -1.60 -3.59
C GLY A 79 4.22 -0.92 -3.44
N LYS A 80 4.81 -1.08 -2.25
CA LYS A 80 6.14 -0.56 -1.87
C LYS A 80 7.06 -1.72 -1.50
N LYS A 81 8.27 -1.74 -2.06
CA LYS A 81 9.28 -2.80 -1.86
C LYS A 81 10.12 -2.52 -0.61
N TYR A 82 10.41 -3.55 0.16
CA TYR A 82 11.25 -3.51 1.35
C TYR A 82 12.23 -4.66 1.39
N SER A 83 13.41 -4.45 1.99
CA SER A 83 14.39 -5.52 2.21
C SER A 83 13.96 -6.48 3.33
N GLY A 84 14.26 -7.76 3.13
CA GLY A 84 13.94 -8.83 4.06
C GLY A 84 12.47 -9.27 4.02
N ARG A 85 12.15 -10.27 4.83
CA ARG A 85 10.81 -10.81 4.99
C ARG A 85 10.04 -9.99 6.03
N LEU A 86 9.05 -9.23 5.57
CA LEU A 86 8.16 -8.49 6.45
C LEU A 86 7.12 -9.42 7.08
N GLN A 87 6.88 -9.21 8.37
CA GLN A 87 5.82 -9.85 9.13
C GLN A 87 4.54 -8.99 9.10
N PRO A 88 3.36 -9.54 9.44
CA PRO A 88 2.13 -8.75 9.55
C PRO A 88 2.33 -7.49 10.41
N PRO A 89 1.80 -6.33 9.99
CA PRO A 89 2.11 -5.07 10.66
C PRO A 89 1.32 -4.85 11.95
N ALA A 90 1.91 -4.09 12.86
CA ALA A 90 1.16 -3.30 13.84
C ALA A 90 0.71 -1.98 13.18
N ILE A 91 -0.55 -1.58 13.37
CA ILE A 91 -1.12 -0.38 12.75
C ILE A 91 -1.31 0.69 13.81
N LEU A 92 -0.64 1.83 13.64
CA LEU A 92 -0.85 3.04 14.43
C LEU A 92 -1.66 4.04 13.61
N ARG A 93 -2.78 4.51 14.15
CA ARG A 93 -3.59 5.55 13.52
C ARG A 93 -3.22 6.93 14.04
N LYS A 94 -3.03 7.87 13.12
CA LYS A 94 -2.77 9.30 13.34
C LYS A 94 -3.55 10.09 12.28
N ASN A 95 -4.83 10.34 12.53
CA ASN A 95 -5.73 10.97 11.55
C ASN A 95 -5.10 12.22 10.92
N PRO A 96 -5.14 12.37 9.58
CA PRO A 96 -5.88 11.57 8.60
C PRO A 96 -5.15 10.31 8.07
N ARG A 97 -4.07 9.84 8.73
CA ARG A 97 -3.21 8.76 8.26
C ARG A 97 -3.06 7.61 9.22
N GLU A 98 -2.51 6.53 8.73
CA GLU A 98 -2.01 5.43 9.54
C GLU A 98 -0.59 5.07 9.14
N ILE A 99 0.15 4.54 10.10
CA ILE A 99 1.52 4.05 9.94
C ILE A 99 1.49 2.56 10.26
N LYS A 100 1.91 1.75 9.31
CA LYS A 100 2.13 0.31 9.48
C LYS A 100 3.57 0.09 9.90
N TYR A 101 3.78 -0.63 11.00
CA TYR A 101 5.08 -1.05 11.50
C TYR A 101 5.28 -2.53 11.26
N PHE A 102 6.29 -2.90 10.49
CA PHE A 102 6.59 -4.26 10.11
C PHE A 102 7.91 -4.69 10.74
N SER A 103 7.89 -5.81 11.47
CA SER A 103 9.13 -6.52 11.81
C SER A 103 9.72 -7.17 10.55
N SER A 104 11.02 -7.00 10.31
CA SER A 104 11.72 -7.61 9.17
C SER A 104 12.73 -8.66 9.62
N SER A 105 12.91 -9.72 8.82
CA SER A 105 14.02 -10.68 8.99
C SER A 105 15.40 -10.03 8.90
N ALA A 106 15.50 -8.81 8.35
CA ALA A 106 16.72 -8.01 8.34
C ALA A 106 17.06 -7.36 9.70
N GLY A 107 16.35 -7.71 10.78
CA GLY A 107 16.60 -7.19 12.13
C GLY A 107 16.20 -5.72 12.33
N THR A 108 15.39 -5.17 11.44
CA THR A 108 14.93 -3.77 11.49
C THR A 108 13.41 -3.68 11.45
N ILE A 109 12.86 -2.59 11.97
CA ILE A 109 11.46 -2.22 11.75
C ILE A 109 11.37 -1.41 10.46
N LYS A 110 10.46 -1.81 9.58
CA LYS A 110 10.08 -1.02 8.40
C LYS A 110 8.75 -0.35 8.65
N THR A 111 8.59 0.85 8.09
CA THR A 111 7.37 1.63 8.24
C THR A 111 6.78 1.95 6.87
N MET A 112 5.46 2.03 6.81
CA MET A 112 4.71 2.47 5.64
C MET A 112 3.60 3.41 6.09
N SER A 113 3.60 4.62 5.58
CA SER A 113 2.55 5.61 5.84
C SER A 113 1.48 5.53 4.74
N GLU A 114 0.22 5.56 5.14
CA GLU A 114 -0.91 5.52 4.22
C GLU A 114 -2.12 6.29 4.74
N LYS A 115 -3.13 6.46 3.87
CA LYS A 115 -4.42 7.03 4.27
C LYS A 115 -5.06 6.15 5.34
N ALA A 116 -5.52 6.75 6.44
CA ALA A 116 -6.23 6.04 7.49
C ALA A 116 -7.55 5.49 6.96
N GLU A 117 -7.94 4.32 7.45
CA GLU A 117 -9.29 3.81 7.20
C GLU A 117 -10.39 4.80 7.60
N GLN A 118 -11.37 5.00 6.72
CA GLN A 118 -12.60 5.69 7.08
C GLN A 118 -13.50 4.74 7.89
N ARG A 119 -13.68 5.02 9.18
CA ARG A 119 -14.67 4.31 10.02
C ARG A 119 -15.95 5.15 10.13
N GLY A 120 -17.09 4.54 9.83
CA GLY A 120 -18.37 5.02 10.32
C GLY A 120 -18.56 4.66 11.80
N MET A 121 -19.29 5.49 12.54
CA MET A 121 -19.86 5.07 13.82
C MET A 121 -21.19 4.35 13.54
N TYR A 122 -21.31 3.09 13.97
CA TYR A 122 -22.59 2.45 14.16
C TYR A 122 -22.80 2.36 15.67
N TYR A 123 -23.53 3.31 16.27
CA TYR A 123 -24.01 3.16 17.63
C TYR A 123 -25.40 2.51 17.58
N TRP A 124 -25.67 1.56 18.48
CA TRP A 124 -27.04 1.19 18.82
C TRP A 124 -27.36 1.82 20.19
N LYS A 125 -28.51 2.47 20.29
CA LYS A 125 -29.08 2.89 21.56
C LYS A 125 -30.13 1.85 21.93
N ASP A 126 -29.88 1.05 22.97
CA ASP A 126 -30.88 0.17 23.56
C ASP A 126 -31.72 1.02 24.53
N ASP A 127 -32.81 1.59 24.03
CA ASP A 127 -33.82 2.22 24.88
C ASP A 127 -34.71 1.10 25.45
N ARG A 128 -34.35 0.61 26.64
CA ARG A 128 -35.26 -0.21 27.44
C ARG A 128 -36.20 0.71 28.21
N ASN A 129 -37.47 0.59 27.89
CA ASN A 129 -38.62 1.19 28.57
C ASN A 129 -38.87 0.46 29.89
#